data_AF-A0A914IHY6-F1
#
_entry.id   AF-A0A914IHY6-F1
#
_cell.length_a   1.000
_cell.length_b   1.000
_cell.length_c   1.000
_cell.angle_alpha   90.00
_cell.angle_beta   90.00
_cell.angle_gamma   90.00
#
_symmetry.space_group_name_H-M   'P 1'
#
loop_
_entity.id
_entity.type
_entity.pdbx_description
1 polymer ?
#
loop_
_entity_poly.entity_id
_entity_poly.type
_entity_poly.pdbx_seq_one_letter_code
_entity_poly.pdbx_strand_id
1 'polypeptide(L)'
;MISAKMLEDLADRYDADWLSDGNIKTISYPAREPYNSRKKVSPMMMKMRERIKMNKETFDRTFTKANELKTNITNNIERNTTVGKIRKNYNAVTNKIKDCLAEIGLINGKTQPIANKIRARHLELEPLCCMSSCLVRGGCTTVVVFEIIYVILTLAACALKFYDGGRWRFWEEFEPNFNAIVTHRFFVYILIIFDILTALMVLVLLRGLIRFDKLLIKRHWQFDFVALGFNVFAFVFYLLGVSSQGPETWTIDNVLLIVCFGGQILLQLWAVSVVKSCLDFFTLLNVFINLADA
;
A
#
# COMPACT_ATOMS: atom_id res chain seq x y z
N MET A 1 -16.44 9.80 -16.10
CA MET A 1 -16.25 10.28 -17.49
C MET A 1 -15.06 9.54 -18.06
N ILE A 2 -15.29 8.30 -18.47
CA ILE A 2 -14.31 7.45 -19.15
C ILE A 2 -14.58 7.68 -20.64
N SER A 3 -13.54 8.14 -21.32
CA SER A 3 -13.57 8.65 -22.68
C SER A 3 -14.09 7.60 -23.67
N ALA A 4 -15.04 8.00 -24.52
CA ALA A 4 -15.63 7.21 -25.61
C ALA A 4 -14.58 6.54 -26.53
N LYS A 5 -13.36 7.06 -26.53
CA LYS A 5 -12.22 6.54 -27.28
C LYS A 5 -11.74 5.15 -26.85
N MET A 6 -12.03 4.74 -25.61
CA MET A 6 -11.68 3.41 -25.10
C MET A 6 -12.70 2.33 -25.52
N LEU A 7 -13.88 2.74 -25.99
CA LEU A 7 -14.92 1.84 -26.52
C LEU A 7 -14.74 1.61 -28.04
N GLU A 8 -14.24 2.58 -28.79
CA GLU A 8 -13.84 2.39 -30.21
C GLU A 8 -12.68 1.40 -30.35
N ASP A 9 -11.66 1.48 -29.47
CA ASP A 9 -10.49 0.59 -29.50
C ASP A 9 -10.80 -0.89 -29.16
N LEU A 10 -11.98 -1.16 -28.57
CA LEU A 10 -12.48 -2.51 -28.31
C LEU A 10 -13.39 -3.04 -29.43
N ALA A 11 -14.02 -2.15 -30.20
CA ALA A 11 -14.86 -2.52 -31.34
C ALA A 11 -14.03 -2.95 -32.55
N ASP A 12 -12.88 -2.30 -32.80
CA ASP A 12 -11.99 -2.66 -33.91
C ASP A 12 -11.23 -3.99 -33.72
N ARG A 13 -11.21 -4.56 -32.50
CA ARG A 13 -10.55 -5.86 -32.22
C ARG A 13 -11.42 -7.08 -32.44
N TYR A 14 -12.73 -6.89 -32.59
CA TYR A 14 -13.67 -7.96 -32.87
C TYR A 14 -14.42 -7.59 -34.14
N ASP A 15 -13.97 -8.12 -35.28
CA ASP A 15 -14.64 -8.12 -36.59
C ASP A 15 -16.10 -8.60 -36.45
N ALA A 16 -16.98 -7.70 -36.01
CA ALA A 16 -18.35 -7.95 -35.62
C ALA A 16 -19.27 -7.14 -36.52
N ASP A 17 -19.21 -7.47 -37.81
CA ASP A 17 -19.90 -6.79 -38.91
C ASP A 17 -21.39 -7.19 -39.02
N TRP A 18 -22.08 -7.41 -37.90
CA TRP A 18 -23.49 -7.85 -37.91
C TRP A 18 -24.43 -7.17 -36.91
N LEU A 19 -24.07 -6.01 -36.37
CA LEU A 19 -24.99 -5.18 -35.57
C LEU A 19 -25.09 -3.75 -36.11
N SER A 20 -25.43 -3.66 -37.40
CA SER A 20 -25.93 -2.44 -38.03
C SER A 20 -27.06 -2.82 -38.98
N ASP A 21 -28.23 -3.09 -38.42
CA ASP A 21 -29.49 -2.58 -38.97
C ASP A 21 -30.68 -3.03 -38.11
N GLY A 22 -31.33 -2.05 -37.51
CA GLY A 22 -32.61 -2.22 -36.84
C GLY A 22 -33.69 -2.53 -37.87
N ASN A 23 -34.07 -3.81 -37.97
CA ASN A 23 -35.38 -4.22 -38.44
C ASN A 23 -35.63 -5.68 -38.04
N ILE A 24 -36.28 -5.87 -36.88
CA ILE A 24 -36.80 -7.17 -36.47
C ILE A 24 -38.01 -7.49 -37.35
N LYS A 25 -37.78 -8.24 -38.44
CA LYS A 25 -38.82 -9.00 -39.13
C LYS A 25 -38.77 -10.44 -38.61
N THR A 26 -39.82 -10.85 -37.89
CA THR A 26 -40.07 -12.24 -37.51
C THR A 26 -40.26 -13.09 -38.77
N ILE A 27 -39.24 -13.88 -39.13
CA ILE A 27 -39.35 -14.91 -40.17
C ILE A 27 -39.73 -16.22 -39.47
N SER A 28 -40.98 -16.64 -39.66
CA SER A 28 -41.46 -17.97 -39.26
C SER A 28 -40.87 -19.03 -40.22
N TYR A 29 -40.08 -19.96 -39.70
CA TYR A 29 -39.65 -21.13 -40.46
C TYR A 29 -40.71 -22.23 -40.37
N PRO A 30 -41.14 -22.86 -41.49
CA PRO A 30 -42.01 -24.02 -41.44
C PRO A 30 -41.27 -25.23 -40.85
N ALA A 31 -41.98 -26.01 -40.04
CA ALA A 31 -41.49 -27.23 -39.42
C ALA A 31 -40.92 -28.20 -40.48
N ARG A 32 -39.65 -28.57 -40.34
CA ARG A 32 -38.98 -29.58 -41.19
C ARG A 32 -39.32 -30.97 -40.67
N GLU A 33 -39.93 -31.79 -41.53
CA GLU A 33 -40.15 -33.21 -41.28
C GLU A 33 -38.83 -33.96 -41.02
N PRO A 34 -38.83 -34.97 -40.14
CA PRO A 34 -37.64 -35.75 -39.84
C PRO A 34 -37.28 -36.68 -41.01
N TYR A 35 -36.23 -36.34 -41.76
CA TYR A 35 -35.66 -37.21 -42.80
C TYR A 35 -34.88 -38.37 -42.17
N ASN A 36 -35.55 -39.53 -42.10
CA ASN A 36 -34.99 -40.80 -41.63
C ASN A 36 -34.18 -41.46 -42.76
N SER A 37 -32.86 -41.32 -42.75
CA SER A 37 -31.97 -42.09 -43.63
C SER A 37 -31.06 -43.03 -42.84
N ARG A 38 -31.57 -44.24 -42.59
CA ARG A 38 -30.75 -45.40 -42.22
C ARG A 38 -29.88 -45.79 -43.42
N LYS A 39 -28.75 -45.11 -43.63
CA LYS A 39 -27.70 -45.61 -44.53
C LYS A 39 -26.93 -46.73 -43.82
N LYS A 40 -27.00 -47.96 -44.36
CA LYS A 40 -26.17 -49.10 -43.95
C LYS A 40 -24.69 -48.72 -44.08
N VAL A 41 -24.02 -48.54 -42.95
CA VAL A 41 -22.57 -48.29 -42.90
C VAL A 41 -21.85 -49.59 -43.30
N SER A 42 -20.97 -49.50 -44.29
CA SER A 42 -20.21 -50.64 -44.84
C SER A 42 -19.39 -51.34 -43.74
N PRO A 43 -19.31 -52.70 -43.72
CA PRO A 43 -18.59 -53.47 -42.70
C PRO A 43 -17.13 -53.05 -42.51
N MET A 44 -16.49 -52.54 -43.57
CA MET A 44 -15.10 -52.07 -43.53
C MET A 44 -14.95 -50.78 -42.70
N MET A 45 -15.93 -49.88 -42.77
CA MET A 45 -15.95 -48.63 -42.00
C MET A 45 -16.19 -48.90 -40.50
N MET A 46 -16.90 -49.97 -40.17
CA MET A 46 -17.13 -50.37 -38.78
C MET A 46 -15.84 -50.88 -38.12
N LYS A 47 -15.10 -51.76 -38.80
CA LYS A 47 -13.79 -52.25 -38.32
C LYS A 47 -12.75 -51.13 -38.19
N MET A 48 -12.76 -50.15 -39.09
CA MET A 48 -11.83 -49.01 -39.00
C MET A 48 -12.17 -48.09 -37.83
N ARG A 49 -13.45 -47.88 -37.55
CA ARG A 49 -13.92 -47.08 -36.40
C ARG A 49 -13.55 -47.72 -35.06
N GLU A 50 -13.63 -49.05 -34.96
CA GLU A 50 -13.22 -49.78 -33.74
C GLU A 50 -11.72 -49.69 -33.48
N ARG A 51 -10.88 -49.79 -34.53
CA ARG A 51 -9.42 -49.61 -34.36
C ARG A 51 -9.05 -48.18 -33.93
N ILE A 52 -9.72 -47.17 -34.49
CA ILE A 52 -9.51 -45.77 -34.09
C ILE A 52 -9.91 -45.56 -32.63
N LYS A 53 -11.02 -46.16 -32.20
CA LYS A 53 -11.49 -46.06 -30.81
C LYS A 53 -10.53 -46.73 -29.83
N MET A 54 -10.04 -47.92 -30.16
CA MET A 54 -9.10 -48.67 -29.30
C MET A 54 -7.74 -47.96 -29.18
N ASN A 55 -7.23 -47.39 -30.27
CA ASN A 55 -5.99 -46.60 -30.24
C ASN A 55 -6.16 -45.29 -29.44
N LYS A 56 -7.32 -44.63 -29.55
CA LYS A 56 -7.62 -43.43 -28.77
C LYS A 56 -7.66 -43.71 -27.27
N GLU A 57 -8.35 -44.77 -26.84
CA GLU A 57 -8.43 -45.15 -25.43
C GLU A 57 -7.06 -45.53 -24.85
N THR A 58 -6.19 -46.15 -25.66
CA THR A 58 -4.83 -46.50 -25.25
C THR A 58 -3.94 -45.26 -25.13
N PHE A 59 -4.08 -44.31 -26.06
CA PHE A 59 -3.38 -43.02 -26.01
C PHE A 59 -3.80 -42.19 -24.80
N ASP A 60 -5.10 -42.07 -24.55
CA ASP A 60 -5.65 -41.29 -23.43
C ASP A 60 -5.17 -41.84 -22.08
N ARG A 61 -5.14 -43.18 -21.89
CA ARG A 61 -4.60 -43.79 -20.67
C ARG A 61 -3.11 -43.52 -20.47
N THR A 62 -2.34 -43.53 -21.55
CA THR A 62 -0.89 -43.30 -21.48
C THR A 62 -0.58 -41.84 -21.17
N PHE A 63 -1.34 -40.92 -21.77
CA PHE A 63 -1.23 -39.49 -21.52
C PHE A 63 -1.60 -39.12 -20.08
N THR A 64 -2.65 -39.74 -19.54
CA THR A 64 -3.09 -39.51 -18.15
C THR A 64 -2.02 -39.94 -17.14
N LYS A 65 -1.43 -41.13 -17.32
CA LYS A 65 -0.34 -41.62 -16.46
C LYS A 65 0.93 -40.74 -16.54
N ALA A 66 1.26 -40.23 -17.72
CA ALA A 66 2.41 -39.33 -17.88
C ALA A 66 2.19 -38.01 -17.14
N ASN A 67 0.96 -37.47 -17.13
CA ASN A 67 0.63 -36.25 -16.40
C ASN A 67 0.66 -36.45 -14.88
N GLU A 68 0.15 -37.57 -14.37
CA GLU A 68 0.24 -37.92 -12.95
C GLU A 68 1.69 -38.08 -12.48
N LEU A 69 2.55 -38.68 -13.30
CA LEU A 69 3.96 -38.82 -12.98
C LEU A 69 4.65 -37.44 -12.96
N LYS A 70 4.34 -36.58 -13.93
CA LYS A 70 4.90 -35.21 -14.00
C LYS A 70 4.49 -34.35 -12.81
N THR A 71 3.23 -34.45 -12.35
CA THR A 71 2.77 -33.70 -11.17
C THR A 71 3.40 -34.23 -9.89
N ASN A 72 3.54 -35.55 -9.74
CA ASN A 72 4.19 -36.15 -8.57
C ASN A 72 5.68 -35.79 -8.48
N ILE A 73 6.41 -35.78 -9.60
CA ILE A 73 7.82 -35.37 -9.63
C ILE A 73 7.96 -33.89 -9.27
N THR A 74 7.14 -33.01 -9.86
CA THR A 74 7.16 -31.57 -9.55
C THR A 74 6.89 -31.29 -8.06
N ASN A 75 5.88 -31.94 -7.50
CA ASN A 75 5.50 -31.78 -6.08
C ASN A 75 6.59 -32.28 -5.11
N ASN A 76 7.33 -33.33 -5.47
CA ASN A 76 8.42 -33.84 -4.65
C ASN A 76 9.68 -32.96 -4.75
N ILE A 77 9.97 -32.39 -5.92
CA ILE A 77 11.08 -31.44 -6.09
C ILE A 77 10.82 -30.15 -5.31
N GLU A 78 9.58 -29.65 -5.29
CA GLU A 78 9.20 -28.44 -4.55
C GLU A 78 9.24 -28.65 -3.01
N ARG A 79 8.98 -29.87 -2.53
CA ARG A 79 9.10 -30.22 -1.10
C ARG A 79 10.53 -30.43 -0.62
N ASN A 80 11.40 -30.99 -1.45
CA ASN A 80 12.75 -31.40 -1.05
C ASN A 80 13.84 -30.36 -1.29
N THR A 81 13.55 -29.28 -2.01
CA THR A 81 14.53 -28.20 -2.21
C THR A 81 14.56 -27.23 -1.03
N THR A 82 15.76 -26.81 -0.63
CA THR A 82 16.05 -25.74 0.34
C THR A 82 15.26 -24.46 0.05
N VAL A 83 14.92 -24.23 -1.21
CA VAL A 83 14.07 -23.15 -1.71
C VAL A 83 12.65 -23.20 -1.10
N GLY A 84 12.05 -24.37 -0.93
CA GLY A 84 10.72 -24.52 -0.32
C GLY A 84 10.69 -24.11 1.16
N LYS A 85 11.75 -24.46 1.92
CA LYS A 85 11.92 -24.02 3.31
C LYS A 85 12.14 -22.51 3.41
N ILE A 86 12.98 -21.93 2.53
CA ILE A 86 13.21 -20.48 2.48
C ILE A 86 11.92 -19.74 2.13
N ARG A 87 11.16 -20.22 1.13
CA ARG A 87 9.86 -19.64 0.75
C ARG A 87 8.85 -19.70 1.89
N LYS A 88 8.81 -20.79 2.65
CA LYS A 88 7.92 -20.92 3.83
C LYS A 88 8.30 -19.92 4.93
N ASN A 89 9.59 -19.74 5.20
CA ASN A 89 10.06 -18.75 6.19
C ASN A 89 9.82 -17.30 5.72
N TYR A 90 10.06 -17.02 4.44
CA TYR A 90 9.75 -15.71 3.84
C TYR A 90 8.25 -15.40 3.92
N ASN A 91 7.40 -16.37 3.60
CA ASN A 91 5.94 -16.23 3.72
C ASN A 91 5.49 -16.04 5.17
N ALA A 92 6.14 -16.70 6.13
CA ALA A 92 5.84 -16.51 7.55
C ALA A 92 6.23 -15.11 8.04
N VAL A 93 7.40 -14.59 7.63
CA VAL A 93 7.85 -13.23 7.96
C VAL A 93 6.97 -12.18 7.29
N THR A 94 6.68 -12.34 6.00
CA THR A 94 5.81 -11.41 5.27
C THR A 94 4.38 -11.42 5.81
N ASN A 95 3.84 -12.56 6.25
CA ASN A 95 2.54 -12.61 6.91
C ASN A 95 2.58 -11.91 8.28
N LYS A 96 3.63 -12.09 9.09
CA LYS A 96 3.80 -11.31 10.34
C LYS A 96 3.89 -9.81 10.10
N ILE A 97 4.61 -9.39 9.06
CA ILE A 97 4.69 -7.98 8.65
C ILE A 97 3.31 -7.50 8.21
N LYS A 98 2.58 -8.29 7.42
CA LYS A 98 1.21 -7.95 7.01
C LYS A 98 0.26 -7.85 8.18
N ASP A 99 0.37 -8.74 9.17
CA ASP A 99 -0.46 -8.72 10.37
C ASP A 99 -0.15 -7.49 11.23
N CYS A 100 1.14 -7.16 11.41
CA CYS A 100 1.56 -5.94 12.09
C CYS A 100 1.11 -4.67 11.35
N LEU A 101 1.25 -4.64 10.02
CA LEU A 101 0.73 -3.55 9.19
C LEU A 101 -0.80 -3.49 9.20
N ALA A 102 -1.50 -4.63 9.32
CA ALA A 102 -2.94 -4.69 9.47
C ALA A 102 -3.39 -4.20 10.85
N GLU A 103 -2.63 -4.48 11.91
CA GLU A 103 -2.84 -4.01 13.28
C GLU A 103 -2.60 -2.50 13.41
N ILE A 104 -1.61 -1.97 12.68
CA ILE A 104 -1.38 -0.53 12.46
C ILE A 104 -2.46 0.08 11.54
N GLY A 105 -3.28 -0.77 10.90
CA GLY A 105 -4.44 -0.39 10.12
C GLY A 105 -4.17 -0.22 8.63
N LEU A 106 -2.94 -0.38 8.13
CA LEU A 106 -2.47 -0.07 6.76
C LEU A 106 -2.93 -1.06 5.67
N ILE A 107 -3.26 -2.32 5.98
CA ILE A 107 -3.56 -3.33 4.95
C ILE A 107 -5.04 -3.69 4.86
N ASN A 108 -5.76 -3.71 5.97
CA ASN A 108 -7.17 -4.11 5.92
C ASN A 108 -8.06 -2.94 5.55
N GLY A 109 -8.72 -2.99 4.40
CA GLY A 109 -10.10 -2.51 4.34
C GLY A 109 -10.66 -2.48 2.94
N LYS A 110 -11.72 -3.27 2.78
CA LYS A 110 -12.79 -2.97 1.85
C LYS A 110 -13.29 -1.57 2.21
N THR A 111 -12.91 -0.59 1.39
CA THR A 111 -13.41 0.77 1.47
C THR A 111 -14.87 0.77 1.03
N GLN A 112 -15.79 0.92 1.98
CA GLN A 112 -17.11 1.41 1.61
C GLN A 112 -17.03 2.94 1.56
N PRO A 113 -17.23 3.55 0.38
CA PRO A 113 -17.29 5.00 0.28
C PRO A 113 -18.48 5.52 1.10
N ILE A 114 -18.29 6.66 1.75
CA ILE A 114 -19.29 7.35 2.58
C ILE A 114 -20.60 7.59 1.81
N ALA A 115 -20.53 7.68 0.48
CA ALA A 115 -21.69 7.76 -0.40
C ALA A 115 -22.75 6.66 -0.15
N ASN A 116 -22.34 5.47 0.31
CA ASN A 116 -23.27 4.38 0.64
C ASN A 116 -23.77 4.40 2.10
N LYS A 117 -23.26 5.29 2.95
CA LYS A 117 -23.69 5.48 4.35
C LYS A 117 -24.51 6.76 4.57
N ILE A 118 -24.49 7.72 3.65
CA ILE A 118 -25.23 8.97 3.76
C ILE A 118 -26.71 8.72 3.42
N ARG A 119 -27.56 8.62 4.44
CA ARG A 119 -29.02 8.78 4.29
C ARG A 119 -29.36 10.26 4.11
N ALA A 120 -30.51 10.55 3.50
CA ALA A 120 -30.96 11.92 3.20
C ALA A 120 -30.98 12.88 4.43
N ARG A 121 -31.10 12.37 5.67
CA ARG A 121 -30.99 13.18 6.91
C ARG A 121 -29.59 13.74 7.18
N HIS A 122 -28.53 13.19 6.60
CA HIS A 122 -27.17 13.74 6.73
C HIS A 122 -26.95 15.01 5.91
N LEU A 123 -27.80 15.31 4.92
CA LEU A 123 -27.71 16.55 4.14
C LEU A 123 -28.09 17.79 4.97
N GLU A 124 -28.84 17.65 6.06
CA GLU A 124 -29.17 18.78 6.95
C GLU A 124 -27.98 19.23 7.81
N LEU A 125 -26.93 18.40 7.94
CA LEU A 125 -25.67 18.75 8.64
C LEU A 125 -24.57 19.30 7.71
N GLU A 126 -24.82 19.40 6.40
CA GLU A 126 -23.85 19.84 5.38
C GLU A 126 -23.17 21.20 5.63
N PRO A 127 -23.88 22.29 6.04
CA PRO A 127 -23.24 23.60 6.11
C PRO A 127 -22.21 23.72 7.25
N LEU A 128 -22.38 22.99 8.36
CA LEU A 128 -21.39 22.94 9.44
C LEU A 128 -20.25 21.96 9.13
N CYS A 129 -20.54 20.87 8.41
CA CYS A 129 -19.53 19.89 8.05
C CYS A 129 -18.59 20.41 6.95
N CYS A 130 -19.04 21.20 5.98
CA CYS A 130 -18.20 21.59 4.84
C CYS A 130 -17.10 22.61 5.19
N MET A 131 -17.38 23.62 6.03
CA MET A 131 -16.39 24.66 6.32
C MET A 131 -15.35 24.20 7.37
N SER A 132 -15.83 23.62 8.47
CA SER A 132 -14.95 23.12 9.54
C SER A 132 -14.19 21.85 9.13
N SER A 133 -14.79 20.94 8.37
CA SER A 133 -14.08 19.75 7.87
C SER A 133 -12.99 20.12 6.86
N CYS A 134 -13.23 21.07 5.96
CA CYS A 134 -12.20 21.52 5.00
C CYS A 134 -11.02 22.17 5.70
N LEU A 135 -11.26 23.01 6.73
CA LEU A 135 -10.18 23.64 7.48
C LEU A 135 -9.37 22.61 8.28
N VAL A 136 -10.05 21.72 8.99
CA VAL A 136 -9.42 20.68 9.83
C VAL A 136 -8.66 19.66 8.98
N ARG A 137 -9.25 19.23 7.85
CA ARG A 137 -8.64 18.30 6.90
C ARG A 137 -7.48 18.97 6.16
N GLY A 138 -7.62 20.24 5.79
CA GLY A 138 -6.56 21.06 5.23
C GLY A 138 -5.37 21.13 6.17
N GLY A 139 -5.60 21.49 7.44
CA GLY A 139 -4.57 21.52 8.48
C GLY A 139 -3.85 20.18 8.66
N CYS A 140 -4.58 19.08 8.78
CA CYS A 140 -3.95 17.77 8.91
C CYS A 140 -3.21 17.31 7.64
N THR A 141 -3.67 17.73 6.46
CA THR A 141 -2.94 17.48 5.20
C THR A 141 -1.65 18.29 5.15
N THR A 142 -1.67 19.52 5.66
CA THR A 142 -0.46 20.35 5.79
C THR A 142 0.55 19.71 6.75
N VAL A 143 0.08 19.15 7.88
CA VAL A 143 0.95 18.37 8.79
C VAL A 143 1.62 17.22 8.05
N VAL A 144 0.85 16.41 7.29
CA VAL A 144 1.39 15.32 6.46
C VAL A 144 2.48 15.82 5.51
N VAL A 145 2.25 16.94 4.83
CA VAL A 145 3.23 17.51 3.89
C VAL A 145 4.50 17.94 4.62
N PHE A 146 4.39 18.59 5.78
CA PHE A 146 5.55 18.99 6.55
C PHE A 146 6.35 17.80 7.08
N GLU A 147 5.70 16.74 7.56
CA GLU A 147 6.40 15.53 8.00
C GLU A 147 7.13 14.84 6.85
N ILE A 148 6.55 14.80 5.65
CA ILE A 148 7.22 14.26 4.45
C ILE A 148 8.44 15.11 4.10
N ILE A 149 8.30 16.44 4.11
CA ILE A 149 9.43 17.35 3.83
C ILE A 149 10.54 17.15 4.86
N TYR A 150 10.19 17.05 6.15
CA TYR A 150 11.14 16.78 7.22
C TYR A 150 11.92 15.49 6.94
N VAL A 151 11.23 14.37 6.67
CA VAL A 151 11.85 13.07 6.36
C VAL A 151 12.78 13.17 5.14
N ILE A 152 12.40 13.91 4.10
CA ILE A 152 13.25 14.09 2.92
C ILE A 152 14.53 14.87 3.28
N LEU A 153 14.41 15.94 4.07
CA LEU A 153 15.54 16.76 4.47
C LEU A 153 16.49 16.01 5.42
N THR A 154 15.95 15.27 6.40
CA THR A 154 16.77 14.46 7.32
C THR A 154 17.47 13.33 6.59
N LEU A 155 16.79 12.63 5.67
CA LEU A 155 17.42 11.60 4.84
C LEU A 155 18.52 12.19 3.93
N ALA A 156 18.33 13.37 3.36
CA ALA A 156 19.36 14.06 2.59
C ALA A 156 20.58 14.40 3.46
N ALA A 157 20.37 14.92 4.68
CA ALA A 157 21.44 15.18 5.63
C ALA A 157 22.19 13.89 6.04
N CYS A 158 21.45 12.80 6.28
CA CYS A 158 22.03 11.49 6.56
C CYS A 158 22.88 10.99 5.38
N ALA A 159 22.39 11.14 4.14
CA ALA A 159 23.12 10.74 2.95
C ALA A 159 24.42 11.52 2.78
N LEU A 160 24.42 12.83 3.07
CA LEU A 160 25.63 13.65 3.08
C LEU A 160 26.63 13.15 4.13
N LYS A 161 26.18 12.76 5.32
CA LYS A 161 27.05 12.18 6.37
C LYS A 161 27.68 10.83 6.01
N PHE A 162 27.01 10.02 5.19
CA PHE A 162 27.57 8.75 4.71
C PHE A 162 28.50 8.93 3.50
N TYR A 163 28.37 10.05 2.79
CA TYR A 163 29.12 10.34 1.58
C TYR A 163 30.32 11.24 1.90
N ASP A 164 31.44 10.60 2.22
CA ASP A 164 32.69 11.31 2.50
C ASP A 164 33.67 11.18 1.32
N GLY A 165 33.99 12.31 0.68
CA GLY A 165 35.05 12.41 -0.33
C GLY A 165 34.93 11.47 -1.53
N GLY A 166 33.72 11.03 -1.89
CA GLY A 166 33.49 10.11 -3.02
C GLY A 166 33.41 8.63 -2.66
N ARG A 167 33.42 8.27 -1.37
CA ARG A 167 33.24 6.89 -0.91
C ARG A 167 32.16 6.79 0.16
N TRP A 168 31.36 5.73 0.08
CA TRP A 168 30.40 5.37 1.12
C TRP A 168 31.13 4.71 2.28
N ARG A 169 31.12 5.37 3.44
CA ARG A 169 31.67 4.81 4.68
C ARG A 169 30.54 4.59 5.67
N PHE A 170 30.28 3.32 6.01
CA PHE A 170 29.17 2.94 6.88
C PHE A 170 29.52 3.00 8.37
N TRP A 171 30.81 2.84 8.69
CA TRP A 171 31.28 2.77 10.06
C TRP A 171 32.56 3.58 10.23
N GLU A 172 32.72 4.16 11.42
CA GLU A 172 33.90 4.92 11.83
C GLU A 172 34.34 4.46 13.21
N GLU A 173 35.61 4.65 13.52
CA GLU A 173 36.14 4.33 14.86
C GLU A 173 35.68 5.39 15.85
N PHE A 174 35.39 4.96 17.09
CA PHE A 174 34.97 5.88 18.13
C PHE A 174 36.17 6.69 18.63
N GLU A 175 36.19 7.98 18.33
CA GLU A 175 37.10 8.91 18.98
C GLU A 175 36.56 9.31 20.36
N PRO A 176 37.42 9.40 21.40
CA PRO A 176 37.02 9.75 22.76
C PRO A 176 36.75 11.27 22.95
N ASN A 177 36.16 11.91 21.94
CA ASN A 177 35.75 13.32 21.95
C ASN A 177 34.22 13.40 22.03
N PHE A 178 33.68 14.24 22.91
CA PHE A 178 32.23 14.39 23.06
C PHE A 178 31.52 14.76 21.75
N ASN A 179 32.13 15.67 20.97
CA ASN A 179 31.65 16.05 19.64
C ASN A 179 31.58 14.82 18.70
N ALA A 180 32.67 14.05 18.59
CA ALA A 180 32.74 12.86 17.75
C ALA A 180 31.75 11.76 18.20
N ILE A 181 31.52 11.62 19.51
CA ILE A 181 30.55 10.66 20.04
C ILE A 181 29.13 11.06 19.61
N VAL A 182 28.72 12.30 19.83
CA VAL A 182 27.34 12.75 19.53
C VAL A 182 27.05 12.78 18.04
N THR A 183 28.04 13.15 17.22
CA THR A 183 27.91 13.21 15.76
C THR A 183 28.16 11.87 15.08
N HIS A 184 28.50 10.83 15.84
CA HIS A 184 28.84 9.50 15.34
C HIS A 184 27.72 8.92 14.47
N ARG A 185 28.11 8.14 13.46
CA ARG A 185 27.20 7.46 12.51
C ARG A 185 26.17 6.55 13.19
N PHE A 186 26.45 6.08 14.39
CA PHE A 186 25.47 5.37 15.22
C PHE A 186 24.18 6.18 15.44
N PHE A 187 24.30 7.48 15.75
CA PHE A 187 23.14 8.35 15.92
C PHE A 187 22.41 8.61 14.59
N VAL A 188 23.13 8.60 13.47
CA VAL A 188 22.54 8.68 12.12
C VAL A 188 21.67 7.46 11.81
N TYR A 189 22.08 6.26 12.22
CA TYR A 189 21.24 5.07 12.08
C TYR A 189 19.95 5.15 12.93
N ILE A 190 20.04 5.68 14.15
CA ILE A 190 18.87 5.92 15.00
C ILE A 190 17.93 6.93 14.32
N LEU A 191 18.47 7.99 13.71
CA LEU A 191 17.67 8.96 12.95
C LEU A 191 16.96 8.33 11.75
N ILE A 192 17.63 7.48 10.98
CA ILE A 192 16.99 6.77 9.86
C ILE A 192 15.84 5.88 10.33
N ILE A 193 16.02 5.18 11.46
CA ILE A 193 14.93 4.37 12.04
C ILE A 193 13.76 5.27 12.44
N PHE A 194 14.05 6.42 13.04
CA PHE A 194 13.03 7.41 13.40
C PHE A 194 12.32 8.00 12.16
N ASP A 195 13.04 8.27 11.08
CA ASP A 195 12.46 8.73 9.80
C ASP A 195 11.51 7.69 9.21
N ILE A 196 11.89 6.41 9.24
CA ILE A 196 11.01 5.31 8.80
C ILE A 196 9.75 5.25 9.67
N LEU A 197 9.88 5.36 10.99
CA LEU A 197 8.72 5.39 11.89
C LEU A 197 7.82 6.59 11.61
N THR A 198 8.41 7.76 11.37
CA THR A 198 7.69 9.00 11.01
C THR A 198 6.93 8.82 9.71
N ALA A 199 7.57 8.28 8.66
CA ALA A 199 6.92 7.98 7.39
C ALA A 199 5.76 6.98 7.53
N LEU A 200 5.89 5.96 8.38
CA LEU A 200 4.78 5.05 8.68
C LEU A 200 3.62 5.78 9.38
N MET A 201 3.91 6.68 10.31
CA MET A 201 2.91 7.45 11.03
C MET A 201 2.20 8.49 10.15
N VAL A 202 2.90 9.05 9.16
CA VAL A 202 2.28 9.85 8.07
C VAL A 202 1.23 9.04 7.33
N LEU A 203 1.55 7.79 6.96
CA LEU A 203 0.59 6.91 6.27
C LEU A 203 -0.60 6.56 7.16
N VAL A 204 -0.38 6.37 8.47
CA VAL A 204 -1.46 6.16 9.45
C VAL A 204 -2.37 7.38 9.52
N LEU A 205 -1.82 8.59 9.60
CA LEU A 205 -2.59 9.83 9.60
C LEU A 205 -3.40 9.94 8.32
N LEU A 206 -2.75 9.85 7.15
CA LEU A 206 -3.41 9.95 5.84
C LEU A 206 -4.58 8.96 5.72
N ARG A 207 -4.38 7.73 6.18
CA ARG A 207 -5.43 6.72 6.20
C ARG A 207 -6.54 7.04 7.19
N GLY A 208 -6.20 7.56 8.36
CA GLY A 208 -7.15 8.07 9.35
C GLY A 208 -8.05 9.16 8.76
N LEU A 209 -7.47 10.12 8.02
CA LEU A 209 -8.22 11.17 7.32
C LEU A 209 -9.13 10.61 6.22
N ILE A 210 -8.66 9.64 5.43
CA ILE A 210 -9.45 9.06 4.32
C ILE A 210 -10.61 8.22 4.85
N ARG A 211 -10.40 7.47 5.94
CA ARG A 211 -11.38 6.53 6.49
C ARG A 211 -12.25 7.09 7.61
N PHE A 212 -11.97 8.31 8.04
CA PHE A 212 -12.63 8.92 9.18
C PHE A 212 -12.48 8.10 10.47
N ASP A 213 -11.33 7.44 10.63
CA ASP A 213 -11.07 6.58 11.77
C ASP A 213 -10.39 7.36 12.90
N LYS A 214 -11.17 7.65 13.95
CA LYS A 214 -10.70 8.36 15.16
C LYS A 214 -9.57 7.64 15.87
N LEU A 215 -9.48 6.29 15.77
CA LEU A 215 -8.44 5.52 16.44
C LEU A 215 -7.08 5.77 15.79
N LEU A 216 -7.04 5.81 14.46
CA LEU A 216 -5.81 6.07 13.70
C LEU A 216 -5.29 7.49 13.95
N ILE A 217 -6.19 8.47 13.97
CA ILE A 217 -5.84 9.87 14.29
C ILE A 217 -5.34 9.99 15.73
N LYS A 218 -6.00 9.32 16.69
CA LYS A 218 -5.54 9.29 18.09
C LYS A 218 -4.14 8.68 18.23
N ARG A 219 -3.84 7.60 17.49
CA ARG A 219 -2.50 6.99 17.48
C ARG A 219 -1.45 7.95 16.93
N HIS A 220 -1.75 8.64 15.83
CA HIS A 220 -0.87 9.67 15.28
C HIS A 220 -0.66 10.82 16.27
N TRP A 221 -1.72 11.32 16.90
CA TRP A 221 -1.63 12.35 17.92
C TRP A 221 -0.76 11.96 19.12
N GLN A 222 -0.80 10.68 19.55
CA GLN A 222 0.09 10.18 20.60
C GLN A 222 1.56 10.13 20.12
N PHE A 223 1.77 9.75 18.86
CA PHE A 223 3.09 9.76 18.25
C PHE A 223 3.67 11.17 18.15
N ASP A 224 2.85 12.20 17.89
CA ASP A 224 3.31 13.60 17.86
C ASP A 224 4.05 14.01 19.15
N PHE A 225 3.59 13.56 20.32
CA PHE A 225 4.29 13.83 21.59
C PHE A 225 5.63 13.08 21.69
N VAL A 226 5.67 11.83 21.23
CA VAL A 226 6.90 11.04 21.20
C VAL A 226 7.91 11.67 20.25
N ALA A 227 7.45 12.07 19.07
CA ALA A 227 8.24 12.77 18.06
C ALA A 227 8.75 14.12 18.58
N LEU A 228 7.92 14.89 19.29
CA LEU A 228 8.34 16.14 19.93
C LEU A 228 9.45 15.88 20.96
N GLY A 229 9.28 14.90 21.85
CA GLY A 229 10.28 14.54 22.84
C GLY A 229 11.61 14.10 22.21
N PHE A 230 11.54 13.28 21.16
CA PHE A 230 12.71 12.86 20.40
C PHE A 230 13.43 14.04 19.74
N ASN A 231 12.69 14.93 19.06
CA ASN A 231 13.28 16.10 18.39
C ASN A 231 13.88 17.10 19.38
N VAL A 232 13.24 17.34 20.53
CA VAL A 232 13.82 18.18 21.59
C VAL A 232 15.10 17.57 22.14
N PHE A 233 15.10 16.27 22.42
CA PHE A 233 16.29 15.57 22.88
C PHE A 233 17.41 15.64 21.83
N ALA A 234 17.12 15.26 20.59
CA ALA A 234 18.07 15.30 19.49
C ALA A 234 18.64 16.72 19.28
N PHE A 235 17.78 17.75 19.29
CA PHE A 235 18.18 19.15 19.15
C PHE A 235 19.17 19.57 20.24
N VAL A 236 18.84 19.33 21.51
CA VAL A 236 19.71 19.72 22.63
C VAL A 236 21.04 18.98 22.56
N PHE A 237 21.02 17.67 22.33
CA PHE A 237 22.26 16.88 22.24
C PHE A 237 23.12 17.28 21.05
N TYR A 238 22.55 17.46 19.86
CA TYR A 238 23.30 17.92 18.68
C TYR A 238 23.84 19.33 18.88
N LEU A 239 23.06 20.25 19.44
CA LEU A 239 23.50 21.62 19.70
C LEU A 239 24.70 21.63 20.66
N LEU A 240 24.64 20.84 21.74
CA LEU A 240 25.75 20.69 22.69
C LEU A 240 26.97 20.00 22.05
N GLY A 241 26.76 18.95 21.26
CA GLY A 241 27.82 18.22 20.57
C GLY A 241 28.58 19.09 19.59
N VAL A 242 27.86 19.86 18.77
CA VAL A 242 28.42 20.78 17.78
C VAL A 242 29.05 22.02 18.41
N SER A 243 28.58 22.44 19.59
CA SER A 243 29.18 23.54 20.36
C SER A 243 30.48 23.13 21.06
N SER A 244 30.75 21.83 21.20
CA SER A 244 31.98 21.30 21.79
C SER A 244 33.12 21.30 20.77
N GLN A 245 34.32 21.68 21.19
CA GLN A 245 35.50 21.69 20.31
C GLN A 245 35.76 20.30 19.70
N GLY A 246 35.93 20.25 18.38
CA GLY A 246 36.15 19.00 17.64
C GLY A 246 36.22 19.23 16.13
N PRO A 247 36.57 18.19 15.34
CA PRO A 247 36.66 18.29 13.88
C PRO A 247 35.30 18.50 13.20
N GLU A 248 34.22 18.03 13.83
CA GLU A 248 32.85 18.05 13.30
C GLU A 248 32.04 19.29 13.74
N THR A 249 32.71 20.33 14.27
CA THR A 249 32.02 21.57 14.67
C THR A 249 31.53 22.35 13.45
N TRP A 250 30.24 22.70 13.45
CA TRP A 250 29.59 23.60 12.49
C TRP A 250 29.73 23.20 11.02
N THR A 251 29.84 21.90 10.75
CA THR A 251 29.76 21.38 9.38
C THR A 251 28.34 21.56 8.81
N ILE A 252 28.23 21.64 7.47
CA ILE A 252 26.98 21.96 6.79
C ILE A 252 25.88 20.93 7.11
N ASP A 253 26.23 19.66 7.15
CA ASP A 253 25.34 18.54 7.48
C ASP A 253 24.84 18.60 8.94
N ASN A 254 25.71 18.91 9.89
CA ASN A 254 25.34 19.06 11.30
C ASN A 254 24.47 20.30 11.52
N VAL A 255 24.77 21.42 10.85
CA VAL A 255 23.93 22.63 10.87
C VAL A 255 22.56 22.36 10.27
N LEU A 256 22.50 21.65 9.14
CA LEU A 256 21.24 21.26 8.50
C LEU A 256 20.38 20.41 9.46
N LEU A 257 20.99 19.43 10.16
CA LEU A 257 20.28 18.62 11.16
C LEU A 257 19.76 19.46 12.32
N ILE A 258 20.56 20.39 12.86
CA ILE A 258 20.13 21.30 13.94
C ILE A 258 18.93 22.15 13.49
N VAL A 259 18.97 22.70 12.29
CA VAL A 259 17.86 23.49 11.72
C VAL A 259 16.63 22.61 11.52
N CYS A 260 16.79 21.38 11.04
CA CYS A 260 15.69 20.43 10.88
C CYS A 260 15.04 20.10 12.23
N PHE A 261 15.82 19.78 13.28
CA PHE A 261 15.25 19.49 14.60
C PHE A 261 14.59 20.73 15.22
N GLY A 262 15.22 21.90 15.12
CA GLY A 262 14.66 23.15 15.64
C GLY A 262 13.34 23.52 14.96
N GLY A 263 13.29 23.44 13.62
CA GLY A 263 12.07 23.67 12.84
C GLY A 263 10.99 22.63 13.16
N GLN A 264 11.37 21.37 13.30
CA GLN A 264 10.43 20.29 13.60
C GLN A 264 9.75 20.46 14.96
N ILE A 265 10.44 20.99 15.98
CA ILE A 265 9.84 21.26 17.30
C ILE A 265 8.66 22.22 17.16
N LEU A 266 8.83 23.32 16.42
CA LEU A 266 7.78 24.31 16.19
C LEU A 266 6.61 23.71 15.41
N LEU A 267 6.93 22.95 14.35
CA LEU A 267 5.93 22.28 13.53
C LEU A 267 5.16 21.21 14.32
N GLN A 268 5.81 20.43 15.18
CA GLN A 268 5.14 19.39 15.97
C GLN A 268 4.22 19.99 17.04
N LEU A 269 4.63 21.09 17.70
CA LEU A 269 3.77 21.80 18.65
C LEU A 269 2.48 22.28 17.98
N TRP A 270 2.61 22.82 16.76
CA TRP A 270 1.46 23.19 15.95
C TRP A 270 0.63 21.97 15.51
N ALA A 271 1.28 20.91 15.03
CA ALA A 271 0.65 19.66 14.61
C ALA A 271 -0.19 19.03 15.72
N VAL A 272 0.31 18.96 16.96
CA VAL A 272 -0.41 18.44 18.13
C VAL A 272 -1.76 19.16 18.31
N SER A 273 -1.78 20.48 18.13
CA SER A 273 -3.00 21.29 18.24
C SER A 273 -3.99 21.02 17.09
N VAL A 274 -3.48 20.94 15.86
CA VAL A 274 -4.27 20.68 14.66
C VAL A 274 -4.87 19.28 14.67
N VAL A 275 -4.06 18.26 14.96
CA VAL A 275 -4.48 16.86 15.01
C VAL A 275 -5.45 16.63 16.17
N LYS A 276 -5.27 17.31 17.31
CA LYS A 276 -6.26 17.29 18.41
C LYS A 276 -7.61 17.85 17.96
N SER A 277 -7.60 19.01 17.30
CA SER A 277 -8.82 19.63 16.76
C SER A 277 -9.51 18.70 15.75
N CYS A 278 -8.73 17.94 14.97
CA CYS A 278 -9.24 16.92 14.07
C CYS A 278 -9.88 15.74 14.79
N LEU A 279 -9.24 15.25 15.85
CA LEU A 279 -9.77 14.16 16.67
C LEU A 279 -11.09 14.55 17.34
N ASP A 280 -11.18 15.77 17.87
CA ASP A 280 -12.39 16.29 18.51
C ASP A 280 -13.52 16.44 17.49
N PHE A 281 -13.20 16.97 16.30
CA PHE A 281 -14.15 17.05 15.17
C PHE A 281 -14.69 15.67 14.77
N PHE A 282 -13.83 14.65 14.67
CA PHE A 282 -14.24 13.29 14.27
C PHE A 282 -15.04 12.59 15.36
N THR A 283 -14.76 12.91 16.62
CA THR A 283 -15.54 12.41 17.76
C THR A 283 -16.95 12.98 17.73
N LEU A 284 -17.07 14.29 17.50
CA LEU A 284 -18.34 14.99 17.40
C LEU A 284 -19.15 14.49 16.20
N LEU A 285 -18.50 14.33 15.05
CA LEU A 285 -19.12 13.78 13.84
C LEU A 285 -19.71 12.39 14.10
N ASN A 286 -18.97 11.49 14.74
CA ASN A 286 -19.49 10.16 15.11
C ASN A 286 -20.72 10.23 16.03
N VAL A 287 -20.76 11.18 16.96
CA VAL A 287 -21.93 11.37 17.85
C VAL A 287 -23.15 11.83 17.03
N PHE A 288 -22.99 12.78 16.11
CA PHE A 288 -24.09 13.21 15.25
C PHE A 288 -24.61 12.10 14.33
N ILE A 289 -23.73 11.27 13.78
CA ILE A 289 -24.14 10.10 13.00
C ILE A 289 -25.00 9.17 13.86
N ASN A 290 -24.54 8.84 15.08
CA ASN A 290 -25.29 7.96 15.96
C ASN A 290 -26.65 8.55 16.38
N LEU A 291 -26.75 9.86 16.57
CA LEU A 291 -28.01 10.54 16.87
C LEU A 291 -28.95 10.59 15.67
N ALA A 292 -28.42 10.66 14.44
CA ALA A 292 -29.22 10.68 13.22
C ALA A 292 -29.75 9.29 12.85
N ASP A 293 -29.03 8.23 13.24
CA ASP A 293 -29.42 6.83 13.05
C ASP A 293 -30.41 6.32 14.13
N ALA A 294 -30.48 6.98 15.28
CA ALA A 294 -31.44 6.71 16.37
C ALA A 294 -32.84 7.29 16.06
#